data_AF-A0A543J9R7-F1
#
_entry.id   AF-A0A543J9R7-F1
#
_cell.length_a   1.000
_cell.length_b   1.000
_cell.length_c   1.000
_cell.angle_alpha   90.00
_cell.angle_beta   90.00
_cell.angle_gamma   90.00
#
_symmetry.space_group_name_H-M   'P 1'
#
loop_
_entity.id
_entity.type
_entity.pdbx_description
1 polymer ?
#
loop_
_entity_poly.entity_id
_entity_poly.type
_entity_poly.pdbx_seq_one_letter_code
_entity_poly.pdbx_strand_id
1 'polypeptide(L)'
;MFGTRDEALYTRVRELEGRVERLTGLLGKLTDDEERYARLHGLAERTDGALRSLEARAASVGVGQPRFQAALDTVYHAKTFGYVAVFFVGGRTSRLRLLVGTANPPETSVGYADSSADLNSYMGVVVRPGEYWMVSSPRPGREYGFECVFTPIF
;
A
#
# COMPACT_ATOMS: atom_id res chain seq x y z
N MET A 1 21.93 66.94 50.80
CA MET A 1 21.22 66.90 49.51
C MET A 1 21.48 65.59 48.74
N PHE A 2 21.71 64.46 49.45
CA PHE A 2 22.10 63.17 48.84
C PHE A 2 20.98 62.10 48.85
N GLY A 3 19.96 62.23 49.73
CA GLY A 3 18.93 61.20 49.88
C GLY A 3 17.97 61.02 48.69
N THR A 4 17.69 62.06 47.92
CA THR A 4 16.74 62.00 46.79
C THR A 4 17.30 61.29 45.56
N ARG A 5 18.63 61.29 45.38
CA ARG A 5 19.31 60.63 44.25
C ARG A 5 19.45 59.13 44.48
N ASP A 6 19.72 58.73 45.71
CA ASP A 6 19.77 57.32 46.11
C ASP A 6 18.37 56.68 46.04
N GLU A 7 17.34 57.38 46.49
CA GLU A 7 15.95 56.89 46.43
C GLU A 7 15.44 56.70 44.99
N ALA A 8 15.82 57.61 44.08
CA ALA A 8 15.55 57.48 42.65
C ALA A 8 16.29 56.28 42.02
N LEU A 9 17.54 56.04 42.42
CA LEU A 9 18.33 54.89 41.98
C LEU A 9 17.73 53.58 42.49
N TYR A 10 17.33 53.50 43.76
CA TYR A 10 16.66 52.32 44.32
C TYR A 10 15.35 52.01 43.60
N THR A 11 14.54 53.03 43.31
CA THR A 11 13.29 52.86 42.56
C THR A 11 13.57 52.31 41.17
N ARG A 12 14.62 52.81 40.51
CA ARG A 12 15.00 52.36 39.17
C ARG A 12 15.56 50.93 39.15
N VAL A 13 16.37 50.57 40.15
CA VAL A 13 16.87 49.20 40.32
C VAL A 13 15.70 48.24 40.50
N ARG A 14 14.74 48.57 41.37
CA ARG A 14 13.56 47.74 41.61
C ARG A 14 12.68 47.57 40.37
N GLU A 15 12.53 48.61 39.56
CA GLU A 15 11.82 48.52 38.28
C GLU A 15 12.57 47.61 37.29
N LEU A 16 13.90 47.72 37.23
CA LEU A 16 14.74 46.90 36.36
C LEU A 16 14.69 45.43 36.78
N GLU A 17 14.76 45.13 38.08
CA GLU A 17 14.60 43.77 38.63
C GLU A 17 13.26 43.17 38.21
N GLY A 18 12.15 43.90 38.36
CA GLY A 18 10.82 43.44 37.92
C GLY A 18 10.66 43.33 36.40
N ARG A 19 11.49 44.00 35.60
CA ARG A 19 11.56 43.79 34.14
C ARG A 19 12.36 42.55 33.78
N VAL A 20 13.49 42.32 34.45
CA VAL A 20 14.33 41.13 34.28
C VAL A 20 13.51 39.87 34.61
N GLU A 21 12.83 39.85 35.75
CA GLU A 21 12.03 38.71 36.17
C GLU A 21 10.92 38.36 35.15
N ARG A 22 10.26 39.37 34.57
CA ARG A 22 9.29 39.17 33.48
C ARG A 22 9.91 38.62 32.20
N LEU A 23 11.07 39.13 31.80
CA LEU A 23 11.77 38.64 30.60
C LEU A 23 12.28 37.22 30.79
N THR A 24 12.80 36.87 31.98
CA THR A 24 13.21 35.51 32.32
C THR A 24 12.02 34.54 32.25
N GLY A 25 10.84 34.95 32.72
CA GLY A 25 9.62 34.16 32.60
C GLY A 25 9.15 33.93 31.16
N LEU A 26 9.33 34.94 30.27
CA LEU A 26 9.02 34.80 28.84
C LEU A 26 10.02 33.89 28.11
N LEU A 27 11.31 34.00 28.43
CA LEU A 27 12.36 33.13 27.89
C LEU A 27 12.15 31.66 28.28
N GLY A 28 11.70 31.40 29.52
CA GLY A 28 11.35 30.05 29.97
C GLY A 28 10.19 29.43 29.18
N LYS A 29 9.20 30.23 28.77
CA LYS A 29 8.09 29.76 27.94
C LYS A 29 8.52 29.45 26.50
N LEU A 30 9.35 30.32 25.91
CA LEU A 30 9.88 30.12 24.55
C LEU A 30 10.73 28.85 24.44
N THR A 31 11.53 28.57 25.46
CA THR A 31 12.36 27.35 25.51
C THR A 31 11.52 26.08 25.65
N ASP A 32 10.46 26.09 26.47
CA ASP A 32 9.52 24.94 26.56
C ASP A 32 8.74 24.73 25.24
N ASP A 33 8.36 25.83 24.56
CA ASP A 33 7.75 25.75 23.23
C ASP A 33 8.71 25.14 22.20
N GLU A 34 9.99 25.56 22.17
CA GLU A 34 11.02 24.98 21.30
C GLU A 34 11.19 23.47 21.54
N GLU A 35 11.28 23.05 22.81
CA GLU A 35 11.34 21.62 23.14
C GLU A 35 10.09 20.87 22.68
N ARG A 36 8.91 21.47 22.84
CA ARG A 36 7.65 20.88 22.39
C ARG A 36 7.60 20.71 20.88
N TYR A 37 8.06 21.71 20.12
CA TYR A 37 8.17 21.62 18.66
C TYR A 37 9.17 20.55 18.23
N ALA A 38 10.34 20.48 18.87
CA ALA A 38 11.33 19.43 18.59
C ALA A 38 10.75 18.02 18.84
N ARG A 39 10.00 17.84 19.94
CA ARG A 39 9.31 16.57 20.24
C ARG A 39 8.27 16.21 19.18
N LEU A 40 7.46 17.18 18.74
CA LEU A 40 6.45 16.97 17.70
C LEU A 40 7.09 16.63 16.34
N HIS A 41 8.15 17.34 15.96
CA HIS A 41 8.88 17.07 14.72
C HIS A 41 9.48 15.67 14.72
N GLY A 42 10.14 15.27 15.82
CA GLY A 42 10.67 13.92 15.96
C GLY A 42 9.59 12.82 16.02
N LEU A 43 8.35 13.14 16.41
CA LEU A 43 7.23 12.21 16.30
C LEU A 43 6.72 12.12 14.85
N ALA A 44 6.62 13.23 14.14
CA ALA A 44 6.22 13.27 12.74
C ALA A 44 7.19 12.45 11.86
N GLU A 45 8.51 12.66 12.00
CA GLU A 45 9.52 11.90 11.26
C GLU A 45 9.44 10.39 11.52
N ARG A 46 9.22 9.98 12.77
CA ARG A 46 9.05 8.57 13.12
C ARG A 46 7.78 7.99 12.51
N THR A 47 6.70 8.76 12.49
CA THR A 47 5.41 8.35 11.92
C THR A 47 5.52 8.19 10.42
N ASP A 48 6.14 9.15 9.73
CA ASP A 48 6.40 9.08 8.28
C ASP A 48 7.32 7.90 7.94
N GLY A 49 8.36 7.67 8.74
CA GLY A 49 9.24 6.51 8.59
C GLY A 49 8.50 5.18 8.73
N ALA A 50 7.61 5.07 9.73
CA ALA A 50 6.78 3.89 9.94
C ALA A 50 5.80 3.67 8.78
N LEU A 51 5.15 4.73 8.29
CA LEU A 51 4.21 4.68 7.18
C LEU A 51 4.89 4.21 5.89
N ARG A 52 6.05 4.77 5.54
CA ARG A 52 6.85 4.31 4.39
C ARG A 52 7.27 2.85 4.51
N SER A 53 7.60 2.38 5.72
CA SER A 53 7.94 0.98 5.96
C SER A 53 6.73 0.07 5.74
N LEU A 54 5.54 0.49 6.18
CA LEU A 54 4.30 -0.24 5.95
C LEU A 54 3.93 -0.29 4.48
N GLU A 55 4.02 0.84 3.76
CA GLU A 55 3.76 0.90 2.31
C GLU A 55 4.70 -0.01 1.52
N ALA A 56 5.99 -0.01 1.84
CA ALA A 56 6.97 -0.88 1.19
C ALA A 56 6.64 -2.38 1.40
N ARG A 57 6.22 -2.75 2.62
CA ARG A 57 5.79 -4.13 2.91
C ARG A 57 4.49 -4.47 2.20
N ALA A 58 3.51 -3.57 2.19
CA ALA A 58 2.24 -3.76 1.50
C ALA A 58 2.44 -3.97 -0.01
N ALA A 59 3.30 -3.17 -0.63
CA ALA A 59 3.65 -3.32 -2.05
C ALA A 59 4.33 -4.68 -2.33
N SER A 60 5.18 -5.16 -1.42
CA SER A 60 5.87 -6.45 -1.57
C SER A 60 4.92 -7.66 -1.57
N VAL A 61 3.76 -7.54 -0.91
CA VAL A 61 2.71 -8.57 -0.90
C VAL A 61 1.59 -8.27 -1.91
N GLY A 62 1.77 -7.30 -2.80
CA GLY A 62 0.83 -7.00 -3.88
C GLY A 62 -0.44 -6.24 -3.45
N VAL A 63 -0.49 -5.69 -2.24
CA VAL A 63 -1.59 -4.81 -1.81
C VAL A 63 -1.65 -3.60 -2.73
N GLY A 64 -2.84 -3.32 -3.26
CA GLY A 64 -3.07 -2.19 -4.16
C GLY A 64 -2.67 -2.41 -5.63
N GLN A 65 -2.20 -3.61 -6.01
CA GLN A 65 -1.98 -3.92 -7.42
C GLN A 65 -3.32 -3.96 -8.18
N PRO A 66 -3.40 -3.33 -9.37
CA PRO A 66 -4.61 -3.35 -10.16
C PRO A 66 -4.89 -4.76 -10.69
N ARG A 67 -6.17 -5.09 -10.84
CA ARG A 67 -6.58 -6.24 -11.66
C ARG A 67 -6.07 -6.08 -13.08
N PHE A 68 -5.72 -7.17 -13.75
CA PHE A 68 -5.30 -7.14 -15.14
C PHE A 68 -5.91 -8.28 -15.95
N GLN A 69 -6.05 -8.03 -17.26
CA GLN A 69 -6.50 -9.04 -18.21
C GLN A 69 -5.31 -9.91 -18.63
N ALA A 70 -5.44 -11.21 -18.44
CA ALA A 70 -4.44 -12.19 -18.79
C ALA A 70 -4.73 -12.82 -20.15
N ALA A 71 -3.68 -13.06 -20.91
CA ALA A 71 -3.76 -13.75 -22.19
C ALA A 71 -3.92 -15.26 -21.96
N LEU A 72 -4.71 -15.89 -22.82
CA LEU A 72 -4.78 -17.35 -22.89
C LEU A 72 -3.42 -17.91 -23.35
N ASP A 73 -3.15 -19.16 -22.99
CA ASP A 73 -1.94 -19.91 -23.34
C ASP A 73 -0.62 -19.22 -22.91
N THR A 74 -0.68 -18.33 -21.92
CA THR A 74 0.47 -17.67 -21.31
C THR A 74 0.68 -18.17 -19.89
N VAL A 75 1.92 -18.54 -19.54
CA VAL A 75 2.27 -18.92 -18.16
C VAL A 75 2.51 -17.65 -17.34
N TYR A 76 1.81 -17.53 -16.22
CA TYR A 76 2.02 -16.48 -15.24
C TYR A 76 2.60 -17.05 -13.96
N HIS A 77 3.52 -16.31 -13.32
CA HIS A 77 4.04 -16.62 -11.99
C HIS A 77 3.36 -15.72 -10.96
N ALA A 78 2.64 -16.31 -10.01
CA ALA A 78 1.94 -15.59 -8.96
C ALA A 78 2.95 -15.05 -7.95
N LYS A 79 3.12 -13.73 -7.91
CA LYS A 79 3.97 -13.05 -6.90
C LYS A 79 3.22 -12.77 -5.60
N THR A 80 1.89 -12.80 -5.65
CA THR A 80 0.99 -12.57 -4.53
C THR A 80 -0.17 -13.56 -4.60
N PHE A 81 -0.96 -13.64 -3.54
CA PHE A 81 -2.26 -14.30 -3.61
C PHE A 81 -3.15 -13.59 -4.63
N GLY A 82 -3.88 -14.37 -5.42
CA GLY A 82 -4.83 -13.77 -6.33
C GLY A 82 -5.87 -14.76 -6.81
N TYR A 83 -6.95 -14.20 -7.34
CA TYR A 83 -8.01 -14.94 -7.96
C TYR A 83 -7.91 -14.82 -9.47
N VAL A 84 -7.83 -15.96 -10.14
CA VAL A 84 -7.98 -16.07 -11.59
C VAL A 84 -9.44 -16.36 -11.88
N ALA A 85 -10.06 -15.54 -12.72
CA ALA A 85 -11.41 -15.75 -13.23
C ALA A 85 -11.36 -15.86 -14.75
N VAL A 86 -12.04 -16.85 -15.31
CA VAL A 86 -12.19 -17.05 -16.75
C VAL A 86 -13.67 -17.21 -17.04
N PHE A 87 -14.18 -16.40 -17.96
CA PHE A 87 -15.61 -16.35 -18.26
C PHE A 87 -15.84 -16.10 -19.74
N PHE A 88 -16.92 -16.69 -20.26
CA PHE A 88 -17.33 -16.49 -21.64
C PHE A 88 -17.94 -15.09 -21.81
N VAL A 89 -17.49 -14.36 -22.83
CA VAL A 89 -17.97 -13.01 -23.18
C VAL A 89 -18.72 -12.97 -24.52
N GLY A 90 -18.78 -14.09 -25.23
CA GLY A 90 -19.42 -14.19 -26.55
C GLY A 90 -18.44 -14.51 -27.68
N GLY A 91 -18.96 -14.92 -28.83
CA GLY A 91 -18.15 -15.25 -30.01
C GLY A 91 -17.80 -16.73 -30.10
N ARG A 92 -16.54 -17.06 -30.41
CA ARG A 92 -16.14 -18.45 -30.72
C ARG A 92 -16.16 -19.32 -29.46
N THR A 93 -17.00 -20.35 -29.48
CA THR A 93 -17.09 -21.33 -28.39
C THR A 93 -15.84 -22.21 -28.33
N SER A 94 -15.48 -22.64 -27.13
CA SER A 94 -14.28 -23.46 -26.91
C SER A 94 -14.32 -24.15 -25.55
N ARG A 95 -13.32 -25.00 -25.38
CA ARG A 95 -13.07 -25.86 -24.23
C ARG A 95 -11.75 -25.46 -23.60
N LEU A 96 -11.79 -24.69 -22.52
CA LEU A 96 -10.59 -24.16 -21.87
C LEU A 96 -10.30 -24.90 -20.57
N ARG A 97 -9.01 -25.02 -20.24
CA ARG A 97 -8.55 -25.60 -18.97
C ARG A 97 -7.80 -24.56 -18.17
N LEU A 98 -8.10 -24.45 -16.89
CA LEU A 98 -7.29 -23.67 -15.96
C LEU A 98 -6.27 -24.60 -15.29
N LEU A 99 -4.99 -24.31 -15.46
CA LEU A 99 -3.86 -25.09 -14.95
C LEU A 99 -3.13 -24.28 -13.88
N VAL A 100 -2.81 -24.91 -12.75
CA VAL A 100 -2.08 -24.30 -11.63
C VAL A 100 -1.08 -25.31 -11.06
N GLY A 101 0.11 -24.88 -10.65
CA GLY A 101 1.07 -25.75 -9.99
C GLY A 101 2.37 -25.05 -9.63
N THR A 102 3.28 -25.74 -8.94
CA THR A 102 4.59 -25.19 -8.54
C THR A 102 5.66 -25.30 -9.64
N ALA A 103 5.38 -26.01 -10.73
CA ALA A 103 6.27 -26.17 -11.88
C ALA A 103 5.87 -25.26 -13.05
N ASN A 104 6.85 -24.92 -13.90
CA ASN A 104 6.65 -24.13 -15.12
C ASN A 104 6.99 -24.99 -16.37
N PRO A 105 6.03 -25.30 -17.25
CA PRO A 105 4.61 -24.93 -17.19
C PRO A 105 3.82 -25.76 -16.15
N PRO A 106 2.69 -25.24 -15.63
CA PRO A 106 1.82 -25.98 -14.71
C PRO A 106 1.01 -27.06 -15.46
N GLU A 107 0.89 -28.25 -14.88
CA GLU A 107 0.19 -29.39 -15.52
C GLU A 107 -1.13 -29.77 -14.83
N THR A 108 -1.32 -29.36 -13.57
CA THR A 108 -2.51 -29.76 -12.79
C THR A 108 -3.71 -28.93 -13.21
N SER A 109 -4.72 -29.60 -13.78
CA SER A 109 -6.01 -28.98 -14.10
C SER A 109 -6.81 -28.78 -12.82
N VAL A 110 -7.19 -27.54 -12.53
CA VAL A 110 -8.02 -27.17 -11.39
C VAL A 110 -9.46 -26.84 -11.80
N GLY A 111 -9.70 -26.63 -13.09
CA GLY A 111 -11.02 -26.31 -13.61
C GLY A 111 -11.07 -26.41 -15.13
N TYR A 112 -12.30 -26.37 -15.64
CA TYR A 112 -12.61 -26.46 -17.05
C TYR A 112 -13.84 -25.61 -17.38
N ALA A 113 -13.81 -24.95 -18.53
CA ALA A 113 -14.90 -24.15 -19.06
C ALA A 113 -15.25 -24.63 -20.47
N ASP A 114 -16.55 -24.79 -20.76
CA ASP A 114 -17.07 -25.24 -22.04
C ASP A 114 -18.27 -24.40 -22.50
N SER A 115 -17.99 -23.40 -23.33
CA SER A 115 -19.04 -22.55 -23.89
C SER A 115 -19.84 -23.20 -25.01
N SER A 116 -19.51 -24.44 -25.42
CA SER A 116 -20.37 -25.21 -26.34
C SER A 116 -21.55 -25.86 -25.63
N ALA A 117 -21.45 -26.07 -24.31
CA ALA A 117 -22.49 -26.68 -23.49
C ALA A 117 -23.19 -25.68 -22.57
N ASP A 118 -22.49 -24.62 -22.14
CA ASP A 118 -23.02 -23.60 -21.23
C ASP A 118 -22.64 -22.18 -21.70
N LEU A 119 -23.63 -21.37 -22.06
CA LEU A 119 -23.44 -19.99 -22.48
C LEU A 119 -22.91 -19.09 -21.35
N ASN A 120 -23.05 -19.48 -20.09
CA ASN A 120 -22.50 -18.77 -18.92
C ASN A 120 -21.25 -19.45 -18.36
N SER A 121 -20.53 -20.23 -19.20
CA SER A 121 -19.39 -21.02 -18.74
C SER A 121 -18.34 -20.15 -18.04
N TYR A 122 -18.00 -20.57 -16.82
CA TYR A 122 -17.13 -19.88 -15.90
C TYR A 122 -16.15 -20.86 -15.24
N MET A 123 -14.93 -20.42 -14.97
CA MET A 123 -14.00 -21.10 -14.07
C MET A 123 -13.19 -20.09 -13.28
N GLY A 124 -12.82 -20.43 -12.05
CA GLY A 124 -11.91 -19.60 -11.29
C GLY A 124 -11.19 -20.36 -10.20
N VAL A 125 -10.03 -19.85 -9.80
CA VAL A 125 -9.17 -20.46 -8.79
C VAL A 125 -8.39 -19.39 -8.03
N VAL A 126 -8.08 -19.69 -6.77
CA VAL A 126 -7.08 -18.94 -6.01
C VAL A 126 -5.70 -19.52 -6.32
N VAL A 127 -4.76 -18.66 -6.69
CA VAL A 127 -3.35 -18.99 -6.84
C VAL A 127 -2.54 -18.36 -5.71
N ARG A 128 -1.53 -19.10 -5.26
CA ARG A 128 -0.66 -18.72 -4.13
C ARG A 128 0.66 -18.15 -4.63
N PRO A 129 1.33 -17.31 -3.83
CA PRO A 129 2.69 -16.87 -4.14
C PRO A 129 3.61 -18.06 -4.43
N GLY A 130 4.35 -18.00 -5.55
CA GLY A 130 5.24 -19.07 -6.00
C GLY A 130 4.61 -20.09 -6.95
N GLU A 131 3.27 -20.12 -7.08
CA GLU A 131 2.61 -20.98 -8.06
C GLU A 131 2.66 -20.35 -9.47
N TYR A 132 2.74 -21.21 -10.47
CA TYR A 132 2.51 -20.88 -11.87
C TYR A 132 1.07 -21.23 -12.26
N TRP A 133 0.49 -20.42 -13.14
CA TRP A 133 -0.84 -20.67 -13.67
C TRP A 133 -0.95 -20.30 -15.14
N MET A 134 -1.90 -20.94 -15.84
CA MET A 134 -2.19 -20.71 -17.26
C MET A 134 -3.64 -21.10 -17.55
N VAL A 135 -4.27 -20.38 -18.48
CA VAL A 135 -5.49 -20.85 -19.15
C VAL A 135 -5.12 -21.49 -20.48
N SER A 136 -5.18 -22.81 -20.57
CA SER A 136 -4.86 -23.56 -21.77
C SER A 136 -6.07 -23.68 -22.69
N SER A 137 -5.87 -23.35 -23.96
CA SER A 137 -6.82 -23.53 -25.04
C SER A 137 -6.45 -24.75 -25.90
N PRO A 138 -7.41 -25.33 -26.64
CA PRO A 138 -7.15 -26.52 -27.44
C PRO A 138 -6.30 -26.23 -28.69
N ARG A 139 -6.25 -24.97 -29.13
CA ARG A 139 -5.40 -24.50 -30.24
C ARG A 139 -4.84 -23.12 -29.87
N PRO A 140 -3.60 -23.06 -29.35
CA PRO A 140 -2.96 -21.80 -28.99
C PRO A 140 -2.88 -20.80 -30.15
N GLY A 141 -2.94 -19.51 -29.82
CA GLY A 141 -2.86 -18.41 -30.79
C GLY A 141 -4.15 -18.15 -31.59
N ARG A 142 -5.24 -18.84 -31.26
CA ARG A 142 -6.58 -18.51 -31.78
C ARG A 142 -7.35 -17.64 -30.81
N GLU A 143 -8.14 -16.73 -31.36
CA GLU A 143 -9.12 -15.99 -30.59
C GLU A 143 -10.30 -16.90 -30.20
N TYR A 144 -10.64 -16.85 -28.92
CA TYR A 144 -11.78 -17.51 -28.30
C TYR A 144 -12.63 -16.48 -27.59
N GLY A 145 -13.91 -16.78 -27.41
CA GLY A 145 -14.87 -15.90 -26.74
C GLY A 145 -14.72 -15.83 -25.23
N PHE A 146 -13.51 -15.97 -24.69
CA PHE A 146 -13.25 -15.99 -23.25
C PHE A 146 -12.31 -14.88 -22.86
N GLU A 147 -12.59 -14.28 -21.71
CA GLU A 147 -11.67 -13.39 -21.03
C GLU A 147 -11.11 -14.07 -19.79
N CYS A 148 -9.84 -13.79 -19.49
CA CYS A 148 -9.18 -14.18 -18.25
C CYS A 148 -8.75 -12.93 -17.50
N VAL A 149 -9.09 -12.86 -16.22
CA VAL A 149 -8.73 -11.75 -15.35
C VAL A 149 -8.02 -12.29 -14.12
N PHE A 150 -6.91 -11.66 -13.75
CA PHE A 150 -6.26 -11.88 -12.47
C PHE A 150 -6.56 -10.69 -11.54
N THR A 151 -7.05 -11.01 -10.34
CA THR A 151 -7.30 -10.03 -9.28
C THR A 151 -6.42 -10.37 -8.09
N PRO A 152 -5.43 -9.53 -7.74
CA PRO A 152 -4.68 -9.68 -6.50
C PRO A 152 -5.61 -9.66 -5.27
N ILE A 153 -5.42 -10.59 -4.33
CA ILE A 153 -6.15 -10.64 -3.05
C ILE A 153 -5.14 -10.43 -1.93
N PHE A 154 -5.48 -9.53 -1.01
CA PHE A 154 -4.67 -9.17 0.16
C PHE A 154 -5.49 -9.24 1.43
#